data_AF-A0A6B2CGS0-F1
#
_entry.id   AF-A0A6B2CGS0-F1
#
_cell.length_a   1.000
_cell.length_b   1.000
_cell.length_c   1.000
_cell.angle_alpha   90.00
_cell.angle_beta   90.00
_cell.angle_gamma   90.00
#
_symmetry.space_group_name_H-M   'P 1'
#
loop_
_entity.id
_entity.type
_entity.pdbx_description
1 polymer ?
#
loop_
_entity_poly.entity_id
_entity_poly.type
_entity_poly.pdbx_seq_one_letter_code
_entity_poly.pdbx_strand_id
1 'polypeptide(L)'
;MKLLEEWRPDYIYSLHNAGFSGTYYYVTRDPGGDMLEILYGVPRELGVPVHKGEPEAPYMKKVHEGVFLMPSTAEIYDWLERYLEKPPVDVIRHGGSSYDYARRLNPNVFELVSEVPYVYDERLDDDTPIGIPRREILRLSHESKVKLNEELESEVERIKPYMSEDNPFFESLNYFLETGARELEAEKKWIETDPSLEESATVAQAFDAYTVPIFYGGMLRYGLLYRAISHEHQRSSLPPEVIAIREKARNRVVELAGRFGKYSKYYVVDVDKLVKIQLASIIATLLGVPK
;
A
#
# COMPACT_ATOMS: atom_id res chain seq x y z
N MET A 1 -1.62 -23.02 -7.76
CA MET A 1 -2.77 -23.52 -6.99
C MET A 1 -2.76 -25.02 -6.69
N LYS A 2 -2.21 -25.91 -7.54
CA LYS A 2 -2.13 -27.37 -7.26
C LYS A 2 -1.65 -27.75 -5.86
N LEU A 3 -0.64 -27.03 -5.34
CA LEU A 3 -0.13 -27.25 -3.98
C LEU A 3 -1.19 -27.06 -2.89
N LEU A 4 -2.06 -26.04 -3.03
CA LEU A 4 -3.16 -25.81 -2.09
C LEU A 4 -4.25 -26.88 -2.22
N GLU A 5 -4.55 -27.33 -3.45
CA GLU A 5 -5.53 -28.40 -3.70
C GLU A 5 -5.11 -29.74 -3.09
N GLU A 6 -3.81 -30.05 -3.18
CA GLU A 6 -3.21 -31.28 -2.65
C GLU A 6 -3.07 -31.23 -1.12
N TRP A 7 -2.50 -30.15 -0.59
CA TRP A 7 -2.13 -30.09 0.83
C TRP A 7 -3.25 -29.58 1.74
N ARG A 8 -4.16 -28.75 1.19
CA ARG A 8 -5.30 -28.15 1.89
C ARG A 8 -4.91 -27.57 3.27
N PRO A 9 -4.03 -26.56 3.30
CA PRO A 9 -3.41 -26.09 4.53
C PRO A 9 -4.41 -25.72 5.61
N ASP A 10 -4.06 -26.04 6.86
CA ASP A 10 -4.67 -25.42 8.05
C ASP A 10 -4.13 -24.00 8.25
N TYR A 11 -2.87 -23.76 7.84
CA TYR A 11 -2.16 -22.50 8.02
C TYR A 11 -1.47 -22.05 6.74
N ILE A 12 -1.57 -20.76 6.45
CA ILE A 12 -0.78 -20.08 5.42
C ILE A 12 -0.07 -18.90 6.09
N TYR A 13 1.18 -18.72 5.74
CA TYR A 13 1.93 -17.53 6.11
C TYR A 13 2.49 -16.89 4.83
N SER A 14 2.24 -15.59 4.67
CA SER A 14 2.67 -14.83 3.50
C SER A 14 3.70 -13.78 3.91
N LEU A 15 4.90 -13.89 3.34
CA LEU A 15 6.01 -12.96 3.58
C LEU A 15 5.79 -11.66 2.81
N HIS A 16 5.68 -10.56 3.54
CA HIS A 16 5.39 -9.25 2.97
C HIS A 16 6.26 -8.17 3.63
N ASN A 17 6.32 -7.00 3.01
CA ASN A 17 7.06 -5.86 3.54
C ASN A 17 6.31 -4.59 3.17
N ALA A 18 6.18 -3.71 4.14
CA ALA A 18 5.65 -2.38 3.93
C ALA A 18 6.78 -1.42 3.53
N GLY A 19 6.48 -0.48 2.63
CA GLY A 19 7.44 0.53 2.22
C GLY A 19 7.76 1.52 3.35
N PHE A 20 6.72 2.18 3.87
CA PHE A 20 6.82 3.24 4.85
C PHE A 20 5.60 3.21 5.78
N SER A 21 5.73 2.61 6.96
CA SER A 21 4.65 2.41 7.94
C SER A 21 5.24 1.80 9.22
N GLY A 22 4.44 1.59 10.27
CA GLY A 22 4.81 0.62 11.31
C GLY A 22 4.63 -0.83 10.85
N THR A 23 4.97 -1.79 11.70
CA THR A 23 4.67 -3.22 11.47
C THR A 23 3.17 -3.49 11.65
N TYR A 24 2.53 -4.11 10.68
CA TYR A 24 1.13 -4.56 10.82
C TYR A 24 0.92 -5.95 10.23
N TYR A 25 -0.25 -6.50 10.52
CA TYR A 25 -0.60 -7.86 10.17
C TYR A 25 -1.98 -7.94 9.53
N TYR A 26 -2.11 -8.78 8.51
CA TYR A 26 -3.40 -9.26 8.03
C TYR A 26 -3.67 -10.65 8.54
N VAL A 27 -4.87 -10.84 9.08
CA VAL A 27 -5.33 -12.13 9.62
C VAL A 27 -6.71 -12.47 9.07
N THR A 28 -7.01 -13.75 8.92
CA THR A 28 -8.32 -14.18 8.40
C THR A 28 -9.41 -14.20 9.47
N ARG A 29 -9.02 -14.23 10.75
CA ARG A 29 -9.85 -14.14 11.95
C ARG A 29 -9.02 -13.60 13.10
N ASP A 30 -9.68 -13.26 14.22
CA ASP A 30 -8.98 -12.81 15.43
C ASP A 30 -7.91 -13.85 15.87
N PRO A 31 -6.63 -13.45 15.99
CA PRO A 31 -5.53 -14.35 16.32
C PRO A 31 -5.48 -14.78 17.79
N GLY A 32 -6.25 -14.13 18.67
CA GLY A 32 -6.26 -14.41 20.11
C GLY A 32 -5.04 -13.88 20.87
N GLY A 33 -5.12 -13.88 22.20
CA GLY A 33 -4.15 -13.22 23.10
C GLY A 33 -2.72 -13.71 22.94
N ASP A 34 -2.50 -15.03 22.99
CA ASP A 34 -1.16 -15.63 22.97
C ASP A 34 -0.40 -15.29 21.68
N MET A 35 -1.09 -15.24 20.53
CA MET A 35 -0.46 -14.82 19.27
C MET A 35 -0.19 -13.31 19.27
N LEU A 36 -1.13 -12.48 19.75
CA LEU A 36 -0.94 -11.03 19.83
C LEU A 36 0.25 -10.64 20.70
N GLU A 37 0.51 -11.36 21.78
CA GLU A 37 1.69 -11.14 22.62
C GLU A 37 2.99 -11.26 21.81
N ILE A 38 3.08 -12.24 20.91
CA ILE A 38 4.25 -12.41 20.03
C ILE A 38 4.28 -11.33 18.95
N LEU A 39 3.15 -11.08 18.29
CA LEU A 39 3.03 -10.09 17.20
C LEU A 39 3.35 -8.67 17.65
N TYR A 40 3.16 -8.33 18.93
CA TYR A 40 3.55 -7.03 19.49
C TYR A 40 4.89 -7.07 20.22
N GLY A 41 5.20 -8.16 20.91
CA GLY A 41 6.40 -8.30 21.73
C GLY A 41 7.67 -8.28 20.89
N VAL A 42 7.72 -9.09 19.83
CA VAL A 42 8.94 -9.24 19.03
C VAL A 42 9.33 -7.95 18.28
N PRO A 43 8.43 -7.25 17.56
CA PRO A 43 8.77 -5.96 16.96
C PRO A 43 9.26 -4.95 18.01
N ARG A 44 8.60 -4.89 19.17
CA ARG A 44 8.97 -3.98 20.27
C ARG A 44 10.38 -4.26 20.81
N GLU A 45 10.71 -5.52 21.07
CA GLU A 45 12.04 -5.92 21.54
C GLU A 45 13.14 -5.58 20.52
N LEU A 46 12.83 -5.65 19.22
CA LEU A 46 13.73 -5.29 18.14
C LEU A 46 13.78 -3.78 17.85
N GLY A 47 12.96 -2.98 18.53
CA GLY A 47 12.83 -1.53 18.31
C GLY A 47 12.22 -1.19 16.95
N VAL A 48 11.30 -2.02 16.46
CA VAL A 48 10.49 -1.77 15.27
C VAL A 48 9.05 -1.49 15.72
N PRO A 49 8.52 -0.27 15.50
CA PRO A 49 7.18 0.09 15.94
C PRO A 49 6.10 -0.75 15.26
N VAL A 50 4.99 -0.95 15.99
CA VAL A 50 3.74 -1.49 15.46
C VAL A 50 2.96 -0.34 14.86
N HIS A 51 2.29 -0.59 13.74
CA HIS A 51 1.48 0.40 13.05
C HIS A 51 0.28 0.82 13.90
N LYS A 52 0.26 2.09 14.29
CA LYS A 52 -0.89 2.70 14.97
C LYS A 52 -1.86 3.38 14.02
N GLY A 53 -1.43 3.57 12.78
CA GLY A 53 -2.18 4.26 11.76
C GLY A 53 -3.42 3.50 11.30
N GLU A 54 -4.01 4.06 10.26
CA GLU A 54 -5.24 3.58 9.69
C GLU A 54 -5.04 2.35 8.80
N PRO A 55 -6.13 1.60 8.53
CA PRO A 55 -6.08 0.58 7.48
C PRO A 55 -5.65 1.17 6.13
N GLU A 56 -5.04 0.34 5.28
CA GLU A 56 -4.63 0.74 3.92
C GLU A 56 -5.81 1.17 3.04
N ALA A 57 -7.01 0.64 3.31
CA ALA A 57 -8.21 1.02 2.60
C ALA A 57 -9.43 1.17 3.53
N PRO A 58 -10.39 2.07 3.22
CA PRO A 58 -11.53 2.37 4.08
C PRO A 58 -12.46 1.20 4.41
N TYR A 59 -12.46 0.15 3.59
CA TYR A 59 -13.28 -1.05 3.78
C TYR A 59 -12.64 -2.09 4.70
N MET A 60 -11.35 -1.95 5.03
CA MET A 60 -10.63 -2.92 5.84
C MET A 60 -10.96 -2.76 7.31
N LYS A 61 -11.16 -3.88 7.99
CA LYS A 61 -11.60 -3.91 9.38
C LYS A 61 -10.42 -4.09 10.31
N LYS A 62 -10.21 -3.14 11.21
CA LYS A 62 -9.25 -3.24 12.31
C LYS A 62 -9.80 -4.20 13.38
N VAL A 63 -9.02 -5.22 13.74
CA VAL A 63 -9.36 -6.16 14.84
C VAL A 63 -8.68 -5.71 16.11
N HIS A 64 -7.38 -5.41 16.01
CA HIS A 64 -6.56 -4.86 17.08
C HIS A 64 -5.64 -3.76 16.49
N GLU A 65 -4.87 -3.07 17.33
CA GLU A 65 -3.87 -2.10 16.85
C GLU A 65 -2.82 -2.78 15.96
N GLY A 66 -2.63 -2.29 14.72
CA GLY A 66 -1.74 -2.92 13.76
C GLY A 66 -2.16 -4.32 13.29
N VAL A 67 -3.40 -4.76 13.57
CA VAL A 67 -3.92 -6.07 13.12
C VAL A 67 -5.27 -5.87 12.44
N PHE A 68 -5.34 -6.22 11.16
CA PHE A 68 -6.51 -6.02 10.32
C PHE A 68 -7.02 -7.35 9.76
N LEU A 69 -8.32 -7.44 9.53
CA LEU A 69 -8.87 -8.54 8.76
C LEU A 69 -8.39 -8.43 7.32
N MET A 70 -7.98 -9.56 6.77
CA MET A 70 -7.60 -9.66 5.37
C MET A 70 -8.78 -9.27 4.48
N PRO A 71 -8.61 -8.29 3.57
CA PRO A 71 -9.70 -7.89 2.70
C PRO A 71 -9.95 -8.98 1.65
N SER A 72 -11.21 -9.32 1.44
CA SER A 72 -11.61 -10.19 0.34
C SER A 72 -12.00 -9.41 -0.90
N THR A 73 -11.90 -10.02 -2.09
CA THR A 73 -12.42 -9.38 -3.32
C THR A 73 -13.90 -9.03 -3.22
N ALA A 74 -14.68 -9.79 -2.44
CA ALA A 74 -16.09 -9.48 -2.20
C ALA A 74 -16.28 -8.15 -1.44
N GLU A 75 -15.48 -7.90 -0.39
CA GLU A 75 -15.56 -6.64 0.36
C GLU A 75 -15.11 -5.44 -0.48
N ILE A 76 -14.10 -5.63 -1.34
CA ILE A 76 -13.68 -4.62 -2.32
C ILE A 76 -14.85 -4.32 -3.29
N TYR A 77 -15.51 -5.36 -3.80
CA TYR A 77 -16.67 -5.22 -4.69
C TYR A 77 -17.81 -4.44 -4.03
N ASP A 78 -18.23 -4.84 -2.82
CA ASP A 78 -19.32 -4.21 -2.08
C ASP A 78 -19.03 -2.74 -1.77
N TRP A 79 -17.78 -2.40 -1.45
CA TRP A 79 -17.37 -1.01 -1.22
C TRP A 79 -17.43 -0.18 -2.50
N LEU A 80 -16.89 -0.70 -3.61
CA LEU A 80 -16.94 -0.03 -4.90
C LEU A 80 -18.39 0.15 -5.37
N GLU A 81 -19.25 -0.85 -5.22
CA GLU A 81 -20.68 -0.78 -5.60
C GLU A 81 -21.40 0.34 -4.84
N ARG A 82 -21.06 0.53 -3.57
CA ARG A 82 -21.66 1.57 -2.73
C ARG A 82 -21.26 2.99 -3.16
N TYR A 83 -20.00 3.19 -3.53
CA TYR A 83 -19.44 4.53 -3.71
C TYR A 83 -19.29 4.97 -5.17
N LEU A 84 -19.14 4.02 -6.11
CA LEU A 84 -19.00 4.30 -7.53
C LEU A 84 -20.33 4.22 -8.29
N GLU A 85 -20.49 5.09 -9.29
CA GLU A 85 -21.64 5.08 -10.20
C GLU A 85 -21.42 4.17 -11.43
N LYS A 86 -20.44 3.26 -11.36
CA LYS A 86 -20.08 2.31 -12.42
C LYS A 86 -19.93 0.90 -11.85
N PRO A 87 -20.17 -0.15 -12.64
CA PRO A 87 -20.00 -1.53 -12.20
C PRO A 87 -18.60 -1.78 -11.61
N PRO A 88 -18.47 -2.36 -10.40
CA PRO A 88 -17.15 -2.65 -9.82
C PRO A 88 -16.26 -3.54 -10.69
N VAL A 89 -16.85 -4.39 -11.54
CA VAL A 89 -16.12 -5.24 -12.50
C VAL A 89 -15.32 -4.44 -13.52
N ASP A 90 -15.73 -3.21 -13.82
CA ASP A 90 -14.97 -2.34 -14.71
C ASP A 90 -13.72 -1.80 -14.00
N VAL A 91 -13.70 -1.81 -12.67
CA VAL A 91 -12.63 -1.29 -11.79
C VAL A 91 -11.65 -2.37 -11.35
N ILE A 92 -12.15 -3.50 -10.86
CA ILE A 92 -11.35 -4.59 -10.30
C ILE A 92 -10.66 -5.35 -11.44
N ARG A 93 -9.32 -5.28 -11.49
CA ARG A 93 -8.49 -5.92 -12.52
C ARG A 93 -7.68 -7.12 -12.04
N HIS A 94 -7.91 -7.55 -10.80
CA HIS A 94 -7.21 -8.68 -10.20
C HIS A 94 -8.19 -9.73 -9.69
N GLY A 95 -7.68 -10.95 -9.47
CA GLY A 95 -8.42 -12.00 -8.78
C GLY A 95 -8.35 -11.87 -7.26
N GLY A 96 -8.89 -12.87 -6.56
CA GLY A 96 -8.75 -12.98 -5.11
C GLY A 96 -7.35 -13.41 -4.67
N SER A 97 -7.12 -13.27 -3.37
CA SER A 97 -5.86 -13.64 -2.71
C SER A 97 -5.64 -15.17 -2.63
N SER A 98 -4.45 -15.57 -2.16
CA SER A 98 -4.16 -16.94 -1.69
C SER A 98 -5.23 -17.44 -0.74
N TYR A 99 -5.62 -16.61 0.23
CA TYR A 99 -6.68 -16.91 1.18
C TYR A 99 -8.03 -17.13 0.50
N ASP A 100 -8.43 -16.25 -0.43
CA ASP A 100 -9.69 -16.38 -1.16
C ASP A 100 -9.81 -17.73 -1.88
N TYR A 101 -8.68 -18.23 -2.39
CA TYR A 101 -8.62 -19.55 -3.01
C TYR A 101 -8.58 -20.68 -1.97
N ALA A 102 -7.70 -20.58 -0.96
CA ALA A 102 -7.49 -21.61 0.05
C ALA A 102 -8.75 -21.89 0.88
N ARG A 103 -9.53 -20.87 1.22
CA ARG A 103 -10.77 -21.03 2.01
C ARG A 103 -11.85 -21.85 1.31
N ARG A 104 -11.81 -21.94 -0.03
CA ARG A 104 -12.70 -22.82 -0.81
C ARG A 104 -12.36 -24.30 -0.61
N LEU A 105 -11.11 -24.60 -0.28
CA LEU A 105 -10.58 -25.95 -0.10
C LEU A 105 -10.60 -26.37 1.38
N ASN A 106 -10.26 -25.45 2.28
CA ASN A 106 -10.36 -25.60 3.72
C ASN A 106 -11.00 -24.33 4.32
N PRO A 107 -12.30 -24.35 4.68
CA PRO A 107 -12.98 -23.20 5.27
C PRO A 107 -12.38 -22.71 6.58
N ASN A 108 -11.59 -23.56 7.27
CA ASN A 108 -10.96 -23.23 8.55
C ASN A 108 -9.53 -22.71 8.41
N VAL A 109 -9.00 -22.59 7.19
CA VAL A 109 -7.64 -22.11 6.95
C VAL A 109 -7.42 -20.76 7.63
N PHE A 110 -6.31 -20.65 8.36
CA PHE A 110 -5.84 -19.39 8.92
C PHE A 110 -4.68 -18.87 8.11
N GLU A 111 -4.80 -17.66 7.57
CA GLU A 111 -3.69 -16.98 6.89
C GLU A 111 -3.24 -15.77 7.70
N LEU A 112 -1.92 -15.64 7.86
CA LEU A 112 -1.28 -14.45 8.42
C LEU A 112 -0.32 -13.85 7.40
N VAL A 113 -0.45 -12.55 7.18
CA VAL A 113 0.49 -11.74 6.39
C VAL A 113 1.16 -10.78 7.35
N SER A 114 2.49 -10.71 7.33
CA SER A 114 3.21 -9.67 8.08
C SER A 114 3.70 -8.60 7.13
N GLU A 115 3.33 -7.36 7.38
CA GLU A 115 3.78 -6.19 6.66
C GLU A 115 4.81 -5.47 7.53
N VAL A 116 6.09 -5.79 7.30
CA VAL A 116 7.21 -5.26 8.08
C VAL A 116 7.88 -4.10 7.33
N PRO A 117 8.21 -2.97 7.99
CA PRO A 117 8.54 -1.75 7.28
C PRO A 117 10.02 -1.64 6.88
N TYR A 118 10.29 -1.23 5.64
CA TYR A 118 11.65 -0.88 5.22
C TYR A 118 12.14 0.45 5.80
N VAL A 119 11.23 1.41 5.93
CA VAL A 119 11.52 2.77 6.37
C VAL A 119 10.47 3.21 7.38
N TYR A 120 10.89 3.92 8.43
CA TYR A 120 10.00 4.39 9.48
C TYR A 120 10.33 5.80 9.96
N ASP A 121 9.33 6.54 10.44
CA ASP A 121 9.46 7.87 11.07
C ASP A 121 8.52 7.96 12.28
N GLU A 122 9.05 8.38 13.43
CA GLU A 122 8.36 8.38 14.73
C GLU A 122 7.08 9.23 14.75
N ARG A 123 6.92 10.18 13.83
CA ARG A 123 5.67 10.95 13.73
C ARG A 123 4.48 10.13 13.30
N LEU A 124 4.68 8.95 12.72
CA LEU A 124 3.60 8.00 12.45
C LEU A 124 2.91 7.49 13.73
N ASP A 125 3.55 7.66 14.90
CA ASP A 125 3.01 7.28 16.21
C ASP A 125 2.53 8.49 17.03
N ASP A 126 2.52 9.70 16.45
CA ASP A 126 2.15 10.94 17.16
C ASP A 126 0.67 11.27 16.98
N ASP A 127 -0.13 10.88 17.97
CA ASP A 127 -1.57 11.13 18.02
C ASP A 127 -1.94 12.54 18.53
N THR A 128 -0.97 13.46 18.66
CA THR A 128 -1.25 14.82 19.12
C THR A 128 -2.19 15.53 18.13
N PRO A 129 -3.37 16.03 18.56
CA PRO A 129 -4.26 16.78 17.70
C PRO A 129 -3.63 18.11 17.26
N ILE A 130 -3.73 18.44 15.97
CA ILE A 130 -3.12 19.67 15.42
C ILE A 130 -4.10 20.84 15.25
N GLY A 131 -5.38 20.66 15.64
CA GLY A 131 -6.40 21.71 15.59
C GLY A 131 -6.94 22.02 14.18
N ILE A 132 -6.64 21.17 13.20
CA ILE A 132 -7.12 21.29 11.81
C ILE A 132 -8.02 20.08 11.52
N PRO A 133 -9.23 20.27 10.99
CA PRO A 133 -10.09 19.16 10.60
C PRO A 133 -9.38 18.22 9.62
N ARG A 134 -9.53 16.92 9.85
CA ARG A 134 -8.90 15.89 9.03
C ARG A 134 -9.31 15.98 7.56
N ARG A 135 -10.56 16.38 7.30
CA ARG A 135 -11.08 16.66 5.96
C ARG A 135 -10.19 17.61 5.18
N GLU A 136 -9.70 18.68 5.80
CA GLU A 136 -8.89 19.70 5.12
C GLU A 136 -7.51 19.17 4.73
N ILE A 137 -6.88 18.39 5.62
CA ILE A 137 -5.62 17.71 5.34
C ILE A 137 -5.77 16.77 4.14
N LEU A 138 -6.80 15.92 4.15
CA LEU A 138 -7.07 14.96 3.09
C LEU A 138 -7.43 15.67 1.77
N ARG A 139 -8.19 16.76 1.80
CA ARG A 139 -8.53 17.57 0.62
C ARG A 139 -7.27 18.08 -0.09
N LEU A 140 -6.33 18.65 0.65
CA LEU A 140 -5.06 19.16 0.09
C LEU A 140 -4.16 18.03 -0.43
N SER A 141 -4.13 16.89 0.28
CA SER A 141 -3.43 15.69 -0.19
C SER A 141 -4.05 15.16 -1.49
N HIS A 142 -5.37 15.07 -1.55
CA HIS A 142 -6.12 14.61 -2.71
C HIS A 142 -5.85 15.50 -3.94
N GLU A 143 -5.89 16.83 -3.79
CA GLU A 143 -5.51 17.75 -4.88
C GLU A 143 -4.08 17.51 -5.39
N SER A 144 -3.16 17.17 -4.48
CA SER A 144 -1.77 16.89 -4.85
C SER A 144 -1.64 15.55 -5.58
N LYS A 145 -2.40 14.53 -5.19
CA LYS A 145 -2.46 13.25 -5.89
C LYS A 145 -3.05 13.38 -7.29
N VAL A 146 -4.14 14.13 -7.45
CA VAL A 146 -4.74 14.42 -8.77
C VAL A 146 -3.71 15.05 -9.70
N LYS A 147 -3.03 16.12 -9.25
CA LYS A 147 -1.98 16.80 -10.04
C LYS A 147 -0.84 15.86 -10.44
N LEU A 148 -0.42 14.99 -9.52
CA LEU A 148 0.64 14.01 -9.80
C LEU A 148 0.20 12.98 -10.83
N ASN A 149 -1.04 12.50 -10.73
CA ASN A 149 -1.62 11.53 -11.66
C ASN A 149 -1.78 12.14 -13.06
N GLU A 150 -2.35 13.34 -13.16
CA GLU A 150 -2.52 14.08 -14.43
C GLU A 150 -1.17 14.35 -15.12
N GLU A 151 -0.14 14.73 -14.35
CA GLU A 151 1.20 14.93 -14.90
C GLU A 151 1.77 13.63 -15.50
N LEU A 152 1.66 12.50 -14.77
CA LEU A 152 2.14 11.20 -15.24
C LEU A 152 1.36 10.69 -16.45
N GLU A 153 0.03 10.82 -16.45
CA GLU A 153 -0.83 10.45 -17.58
C GLU A 153 -0.44 11.21 -18.85
N SER A 154 -0.19 12.52 -18.73
CA SER A 154 0.27 13.34 -19.85
C SER A 154 1.60 12.84 -20.42
N GLU A 155 2.55 12.43 -19.56
CA GLU A 155 3.82 11.87 -20.03
C GLU A 155 3.66 10.47 -20.63
N VAL A 156 2.80 9.63 -20.05
CA VAL A 156 2.50 8.29 -20.54
C VAL A 156 1.92 8.33 -21.95
N GLU A 157 0.96 9.21 -22.22
CA GLU A 157 0.37 9.34 -23.56
C GLU A 157 1.40 9.77 -24.61
N ARG A 158 2.40 10.57 -24.22
CA ARG A 158 3.49 11.00 -25.12
C ARG A 158 4.47 9.88 -25.46
N ILE A 159 4.71 8.95 -24.53
CA ILE A 159 5.66 7.85 -24.73
C ILE A 159 5.03 6.58 -25.28
N LYS A 160 3.70 6.42 -25.14
CA LYS A 160 2.94 5.23 -25.53
C LYS A 160 3.24 4.68 -26.93
N PRO A 161 3.41 5.51 -27.99
CA PRO A 161 3.76 4.99 -29.33
C PRO A 161 5.12 4.29 -29.41
N TYR A 162 5.97 4.44 -28.39
CA TYR A 162 7.33 3.93 -28.34
C TYR A 162 7.52 2.78 -27.35
N MET A 163 6.48 2.41 -26.61
CA MET A 163 6.54 1.34 -25.60
C MET A 163 6.08 0.02 -26.20
N SER A 164 6.84 -1.05 -25.97
CA SER A 164 6.42 -2.38 -26.39
C SER A 164 5.37 -2.96 -25.44
N GLU A 165 4.54 -3.86 -25.96
CA GLU A 165 3.52 -4.55 -25.15
C GLU A 165 4.14 -5.44 -24.05
N ASP A 166 5.37 -5.92 -24.25
CA ASP A 166 6.11 -6.75 -23.30
C ASP A 166 6.92 -5.94 -22.27
N ASN A 167 6.76 -4.60 -22.21
CA ASN A 167 7.45 -3.76 -21.25
C ASN A 167 6.78 -3.80 -19.87
N PRO A 168 7.37 -4.50 -18.88
CA PRO A 168 6.70 -4.72 -17.59
C PRO A 168 6.56 -3.44 -16.76
N PHE A 169 7.44 -2.45 -16.98
CA PHE A 169 7.38 -1.17 -16.26
C PHE A 169 6.27 -0.28 -16.80
N PHE A 170 6.06 -0.30 -18.12
CA PHE A 170 4.98 0.42 -18.75
C PHE A 170 3.62 -0.20 -18.38
N GLU A 171 3.51 -1.53 -18.40
CA GLU A 171 2.34 -2.25 -17.92
C GLU A 171 2.00 -1.86 -16.47
N SER A 172 2.99 -1.95 -15.57
CA SER A 172 2.80 -1.60 -14.16
C SER A 172 2.40 -0.14 -13.97
N LEU A 173 3.02 0.79 -14.71
CA LEU A 173 2.71 2.22 -14.62
C LEU A 173 1.27 2.49 -15.07
N ASN A 174 0.85 1.93 -16.21
CA ASN A 174 -0.52 2.08 -16.70
C ASN A 174 -1.53 1.52 -15.71
N TYR A 175 -1.25 0.35 -15.12
CA TYR A 175 -2.10 -0.22 -14.08
C TYR A 175 -2.30 0.78 -12.93
N PHE A 176 -1.22 1.33 -12.38
CA PHE A 176 -1.31 2.29 -11.26
C PHE A 176 -2.05 3.58 -11.62
N LEU A 177 -1.90 4.10 -12.83
CA LEU A 177 -2.60 5.32 -13.26
C LEU A 177 -4.10 5.05 -13.43
N GLU A 178 -4.46 3.94 -14.07
CA GLU A 178 -5.85 3.60 -14.31
C GLU A 178 -6.60 3.22 -13.03
N THR A 179 -5.98 2.47 -12.11
CA THR A 179 -6.58 2.17 -10.80
C THR A 179 -6.62 3.42 -9.93
N GLY A 180 -5.53 4.19 -9.91
CA GLY A 180 -5.41 5.42 -9.14
C GLY A 180 -6.48 6.45 -9.50
N ALA A 181 -6.76 6.67 -10.79
CA ALA A 181 -7.81 7.59 -11.22
C ALA A 181 -9.20 7.22 -10.66
N ARG A 182 -9.51 5.93 -10.61
CA ARG A 182 -10.80 5.41 -10.11
C ARG A 182 -10.88 5.49 -8.58
N GLU A 183 -9.78 5.20 -7.90
CA GLU A 183 -9.68 5.33 -6.45
C GLU A 183 -9.81 6.79 -5.99
N LEU A 184 -9.23 7.73 -6.75
CA LEU A 184 -9.34 9.17 -6.48
C LEU A 184 -10.80 9.65 -6.53
N GLU A 185 -11.61 9.18 -7.49
CA GLU A 185 -13.04 9.51 -7.54
C GLU A 185 -13.79 9.09 -6.26
N ALA A 186 -13.57 7.85 -5.81
CA ALA A 186 -14.20 7.31 -4.61
C ALA A 186 -13.71 8.01 -3.34
N GLU A 187 -12.40 8.25 -3.25
CA GLU A 187 -11.79 8.99 -2.16
C GLU A 187 -12.37 10.39 -2.02
N LYS A 188 -12.52 11.13 -3.13
CA LYS A 188 -13.10 12.47 -3.11
C LYS A 188 -14.48 12.47 -2.46
N LYS A 189 -15.35 11.54 -2.86
CA LYS A 189 -16.70 11.39 -2.30
C LYS A 189 -16.67 11.07 -0.81
N TRP A 190 -15.76 10.21 -0.37
CA TRP A 190 -15.55 9.92 1.05
C TRP A 190 -15.09 11.17 1.82
N ILE A 191 -14.07 11.89 1.32
CA ILE A 191 -13.59 13.15 1.90
C ILE A 191 -14.74 14.17 2.01
N GLU A 192 -15.66 14.20 1.06
CA GLU A 192 -16.80 15.14 1.05
C GLU A 192 -17.97 14.73 1.94
N THR A 193 -18.14 13.45 2.27
CA THR A 193 -19.39 12.96 2.89
C THR A 193 -19.22 12.35 4.27
N ASP A 194 -18.03 11.91 4.66
CA ASP A 194 -17.82 11.25 5.94
C ASP A 194 -17.78 12.27 7.10
N PRO A 195 -18.69 12.18 8.09
CA PRO A 195 -18.73 13.13 9.21
C PRO A 195 -17.58 12.94 10.20
N SER A 196 -16.94 11.77 10.26
CA SER A 196 -15.79 11.53 11.16
C SER A 196 -14.58 12.40 10.80
N LEU A 197 -14.52 12.91 9.57
CA LEU A 197 -13.42 13.75 9.08
C LEU A 197 -13.48 15.20 9.59
N GLU A 198 -14.54 15.59 10.30
CA GLU A 198 -14.62 16.90 10.98
C GLU A 198 -13.74 16.97 12.23
N GLU A 199 -13.37 15.82 12.79
CA GLU A 199 -12.47 15.77 13.93
C GLU A 199 -11.08 16.32 13.58
N SER A 200 -10.37 16.83 14.59
CA SER A 200 -9.00 17.31 14.40
C SER A 200 -8.11 16.17 13.95
N ALA A 201 -7.34 16.37 12.87
CA ALA A 201 -6.26 15.48 12.51
C ALA A 201 -5.22 15.39 13.63
N THR A 202 -4.54 14.25 13.69
CA THR A 202 -3.31 14.08 14.47
C THR A 202 -2.07 14.42 13.64
N VAL A 203 -0.91 14.56 14.31
CA VAL A 203 0.38 14.70 13.62
C VAL A 203 0.62 13.51 12.69
N ALA A 204 0.34 12.28 13.14
CA ALA A 204 0.48 11.06 12.35
C ALA A 204 -0.38 11.09 11.09
N GLN A 205 -1.67 11.39 11.20
CA GLN A 205 -2.59 11.46 10.06
C GLN A 205 -2.18 12.55 9.06
N ALA A 206 -1.77 13.72 9.55
CA ALA A 206 -1.31 14.81 8.68
C ALA A 206 0.00 14.48 7.97
N PHE A 207 0.90 13.77 8.64
CA PHE A 207 2.15 13.33 8.05
C PHE A 207 1.94 12.24 7.00
N ASP A 208 1.18 11.20 7.35
CA ASP A 208 0.90 10.04 6.48
C ASP A 208 0.18 10.43 5.19
N ALA A 209 -0.75 11.39 5.28
CA ALA A 209 -1.49 11.91 4.13
C ALA A 209 -0.60 12.45 2.99
N TYR A 210 0.67 12.77 3.24
CA TYR A 210 1.61 13.25 2.21
C TYR A 210 2.77 12.30 1.92
N THR A 211 3.24 11.55 2.90
CA THR A 211 4.47 10.75 2.78
C THR A 211 4.28 9.57 1.85
N VAL A 212 3.37 8.66 2.18
CA VAL A 212 3.11 7.45 1.40
C VAL A 212 2.53 7.78 0.03
N PRO A 213 1.43 8.56 -0.10
CA PRO A 213 0.80 8.75 -1.40
C PRO A 213 1.58 9.64 -2.36
N ILE A 214 2.20 10.74 -1.87
CA ILE A 214 2.77 11.78 -2.74
C ILE A 214 4.27 11.60 -2.87
N PHE A 215 5.00 11.57 -1.76
CA PHE A 215 6.47 11.52 -1.81
C PHE A 215 6.97 10.13 -2.18
N TYR A 216 6.71 9.13 -1.34
CA TYR A 216 7.11 7.75 -1.57
C TYR A 216 6.41 7.18 -2.81
N GLY A 217 5.10 7.35 -2.87
CA GLY A 217 4.28 6.89 -3.99
C GLY A 217 4.69 7.50 -5.31
N GLY A 218 4.84 8.83 -5.36
CA GLY A 218 5.30 9.55 -6.53
C GLY A 218 6.68 9.08 -7.01
N MET A 219 7.65 8.91 -6.10
CA MET A 219 8.98 8.38 -6.45
C MET A 219 8.88 7.03 -7.16
N LEU A 220 8.01 6.13 -6.70
CA LEU A 220 7.80 4.83 -7.35
C LEU A 220 7.22 4.98 -8.76
N ARG A 221 6.22 5.85 -8.96
CA ARG A 221 5.57 6.01 -10.28
C ARG A 221 6.50 6.70 -11.29
N TYR A 222 7.20 7.77 -10.92
CA TYR A 222 8.23 8.35 -11.79
C TYR A 222 9.42 7.40 -12.01
N GLY A 223 9.74 6.57 -11.02
CA GLY A 223 10.70 5.48 -11.16
C GLY A 223 10.28 4.46 -12.22
N LEU A 224 9.00 4.07 -12.25
CA LEU A 224 8.44 3.21 -13.30
C LEU A 224 8.49 3.89 -14.67
N LEU A 225 8.12 5.17 -14.78
CA LEU A 225 8.24 5.93 -16.03
C LEU A 225 9.68 5.97 -16.55
N TYR A 226 10.64 6.27 -15.67
CA TYR A 226 12.06 6.25 -16.00
C TYR A 226 12.51 4.86 -16.48
N ARG A 227 12.10 3.79 -15.79
CA ARG A 227 12.48 2.41 -16.13
C ARG A 227 11.81 1.92 -17.41
N ALA A 228 10.56 2.29 -17.68
CA ALA A 228 9.86 1.97 -18.91
C ALA A 228 10.61 2.51 -20.13
N ILE A 229 10.95 3.81 -20.11
CA ILE A 229 11.71 4.43 -21.20
C ILE A 229 13.13 3.88 -21.29
N SER A 230 13.77 3.63 -20.14
CA SER A 230 15.12 3.03 -20.11
C SER A 230 15.14 1.63 -20.71
N HIS A 231 14.10 0.83 -20.46
CA HIS A 231 13.96 -0.51 -21.01
C HIS A 231 13.90 -0.49 -22.53
N GLU A 232 13.08 0.39 -23.12
CA GLU A 232 13.01 0.54 -24.58
C GLU A 232 14.29 1.10 -25.19
N HIS A 233 14.90 2.07 -24.51
CA HIS A 233 16.12 2.71 -24.99
C HIS A 233 17.31 1.74 -25.09
N GLN A 234 17.33 0.69 -24.27
CA GLN A 234 18.34 -0.37 -24.37
C GLN A 234 18.13 -1.27 -25.58
N ARG A 235 16.89 -1.34 -26.10
CA ARG A 235 16.49 -2.22 -27.21
C ARG A 235 16.48 -1.49 -28.55
N SER A 236 16.20 -0.19 -28.54
CA SER A 236 16.04 0.62 -29.73
C SER A 236 16.42 2.08 -29.50
N SER A 237 16.72 2.79 -30.59
CA SER A 237 16.89 4.25 -30.53
C SER A 237 15.53 4.91 -30.32
N LEU A 238 15.43 5.75 -29.30
CA LEU A 238 14.23 6.54 -29.03
C LEU A 238 14.44 7.99 -29.50
N PRO A 239 13.36 8.69 -29.87
CA PRO A 239 13.44 10.10 -30.22
C PRO A 239 13.93 10.97 -29.05
N PRO A 240 14.63 12.10 -29.33
CA PRO A 240 15.14 13.00 -28.29
C PRO A 240 14.08 13.47 -27.29
N GLU A 241 12.84 13.68 -27.74
CA GLU A 241 11.72 14.08 -26.89
C GLU A 241 11.35 13.02 -25.83
N VAL A 242 11.44 11.73 -26.17
CA VAL A 242 11.19 10.63 -25.24
C VAL A 242 12.33 10.51 -24.23
N ILE A 243 13.57 10.72 -24.68
CA ILE A 243 14.74 10.79 -23.79
C ILE A 243 14.62 11.98 -22.82
N ALA A 244 14.10 13.12 -23.26
CA ALA A 244 13.85 14.25 -22.37
C ALA A 244 12.81 13.93 -21.29
N ILE A 245 11.76 13.16 -21.61
CA ILE A 245 10.77 12.68 -20.62
C ILE A 245 11.43 11.75 -19.59
N ARG A 246 12.33 10.85 -20.04
CA ARG A 246 13.10 9.99 -19.13
C ARG A 246 13.90 10.81 -18.12
N GLU A 247 14.63 11.82 -18.58
CA GLU A 247 15.41 12.69 -17.68
C GLU A 247 14.51 13.55 -16.79
N LYS A 248 13.36 14.02 -17.29
CA LYS A 248 12.33 14.67 -16.46
C LYS A 248 11.86 13.76 -15.33
N ALA A 249 11.53 12.49 -15.64
CA ALA A 249 11.10 11.51 -14.64
C ALA A 249 12.19 11.27 -13.58
N ARG A 250 13.46 11.13 -14.01
CA ARG A 250 14.60 11.01 -13.08
C ARG A 250 14.73 12.23 -12.17
N ASN A 251 14.65 13.44 -12.72
CA ASN A 251 14.73 14.68 -11.95
C ASN A 251 13.58 14.77 -10.94
N ARG A 252 12.39 14.31 -11.31
CA ARG A 252 11.22 14.29 -10.43
C ARG A 252 11.39 13.31 -9.26
N VAL A 253 11.99 12.14 -9.48
CA VAL A 253 12.37 11.23 -8.39
C VAL A 253 13.34 11.91 -7.43
N VAL A 254 14.38 12.58 -7.94
CA VAL A 254 15.35 13.32 -7.11
C VAL A 254 14.69 14.44 -6.32
N GLU A 255 13.79 15.21 -6.95
CA GLU A 255 13.04 16.27 -6.29
C GLU A 255 12.16 15.73 -5.17
N LEU A 256 11.38 14.68 -5.44
CA LEU A 256 10.51 14.06 -4.45
C LEU A 256 11.31 13.46 -3.30
N ALA A 257 12.45 12.81 -3.57
CA ALA A 257 13.36 12.32 -2.53
C ALA A 257 13.92 13.48 -1.68
N GLY A 258 14.30 14.59 -2.31
CA GLY A 258 14.79 15.78 -1.62
C GLY A 258 13.72 16.45 -0.76
N ARG A 259 12.46 16.50 -1.24
CA ARG A 259 11.31 16.97 -0.44
C ARG A 259 11.06 16.01 0.71
N PHE A 260 10.98 14.72 0.44
CA PHE A 260 10.79 13.69 1.44
C PHE A 260 11.81 13.85 2.57
N GLY A 261 13.10 13.92 2.27
CA GLY A 261 14.16 14.11 3.29
C GLY A 261 14.10 15.42 4.06
N LYS A 262 13.42 16.46 3.57
CA LYS A 262 13.16 17.70 4.34
C LYS A 262 11.97 17.56 5.28
N TYR A 263 10.94 16.83 4.86
CA TYR A 263 9.71 16.61 5.62
C TYR A 263 9.77 15.39 6.52
N SER A 264 10.82 14.57 6.43
CA SER A 264 11.00 13.32 7.16
C SER A 264 12.29 13.27 7.96
N LYS A 265 12.22 12.61 9.11
CA LYS A 265 13.33 12.19 9.96
C LYS A 265 13.34 10.66 10.02
N TYR A 266 13.19 10.02 8.85
CA TYR A 266 13.07 8.57 8.81
C TYR A 266 14.41 7.89 9.09
N TYR A 267 14.31 6.62 9.46
CA TYR A 267 15.41 5.68 9.45
C TYR A 267 15.05 4.44 8.62
N VAL A 268 16.08 3.77 8.13
CA VAL A 268 15.95 2.48 7.44
C VAL A 268 16.00 1.38 8.50
N VAL A 269 15.04 0.46 8.47
CA VAL A 269 15.00 -0.67 9.39
C VAL A 269 15.97 -1.74 8.92
N ASP A 270 16.76 -2.27 9.85
CA ASP A 270 17.69 -3.36 9.54
C ASP A 270 16.92 -4.61 9.08
N VAL A 271 17.29 -5.15 7.93
CA VAL A 271 16.69 -6.34 7.32
C VAL A 271 16.72 -7.54 8.28
N ASP A 272 17.75 -7.67 9.12
CA ASP A 272 17.82 -8.74 10.13
C ASP A 272 16.64 -8.68 11.12
N LYS A 273 16.21 -7.47 11.50
CA LYS A 273 15.04 -7.28 12.36
C LYS A 273 13.76 -7.69 11.64
N LEU A 274 13.62 -7.30 10.37
CA LEU A 274 12.46 -7.64 9.55
C LEU A 274 12.31 -9.16 9.40
N VAL A 275 13.41 -9.86 9.13
CA VAL A 275 13.44 -11.33 9.04
C VAL A 275 13.04 -11.98 10.36
N LYS A 276 13.56 -11.48 11.49
CA LYS A 276 13.23 -12.01 12.83
C LYS A 276 11.76 -11.83 13.19
N ILE A 277 11.17 -10.67 12.87
CA ILE A 277 9.74 -10.41 13.08
C ILE A 277 8.92 -11.41 12.27
N GLN A 278 9.21 -11.54 10.97
CA GLN A 278 8.46 -12.47 10.12
C GLN A 278 8.61 -13.93 10.57
N LEU A 279 9.80 -14.35 10.99
CA LEU A 279 10.02 -15.69 11.55
C LEU A 279 9.22 -15.92 12.84
N ALA A 280 9.18 -14.93 13.73
CA ALA A 280 8.38 -15.01 14.95
C ALA A 280 6.89 -15.14 14.64
N SER A 281 6.38 -14.37 13.67
CA SER A 281 4.99 -14.46 13.22
C SER A 281 4.67 -15.82 12.60
N ILE A 282 5.60 -16.44 11.84
CA ILE A 282 5.43 -17.82 11.33
C ILE A 282 5.27 -18.80 12.50
N ILE A 283 6.16 -18.71 13.48
CA ILE A 283 6.12 -19.59 14.65
C ILE A 283 4.83 -19.36 15.44
N ALA A 284 4.40 -18.11 15.61
CA ALA A 284 3.16 -17.76 16.28
C ALA A 284 1.95 -18.37 15.57
N THR A 285 1.87 -18.28 14.23
CA THR A 285 0.82 -18.91 13.44
C THR A 285 0.73 -20.42 13.67
N LEU A 286 1.86 -21.10 13.79
CA LEU A 286 1.90 -22.56 14.03
C LEU A 286 1.53 -22.95 15.46
N LEU A 287 1.72 -22.06 16.44
CA LEU A 287 1.46 -22.32 17.86
C LEU A 287 0.09 -21.84 18.34
N GLY A 288 -0.40 -20.72 17.79
CA GLY A 288 -1.37 -19.84 18.45
C GLY A 288 -2.82 -19.95 17.97
N VAL A 289 -3.14 -20.80 16.99
CA VAL A 289 -4.53 -20.97 16.55
C VAL A 289 -5.07 -22.27 17.13
N PRO A 290 -6.05 -22.23 18.06
CA PRO A 290 -6.72 -23.43 18.55
C PRO A 290 -7.26 -24.24 17.37
N LYS A 291 -7.00 -25.55 17.36
CA LYS A 291 -7.56 -26.49 16.40
C LYS A 291 -9.08 -26.61 16.55
#